data_AF-A0A645B9Q6-F1
#
_entry.id   AF-A0A645B9Q6-F1
#
_cell.length_a   1.000
_cell.length_b   1.000
_cell.length_c   1.000
_cell.angle_alpha   90.00
_cell.angle_beta   90.00
_cell.angle_gamma   90.00
#
_symmetry.space_group_name_H-M   'P 1'
#
loop_
_entity.id
_entity.type
_entity.pdbx_description
1 polymer ?
#
loop_
_entity_poly.entity_id
_entity_poly.type
_entity_poly.pdbx_seq_one_letter_code
_entity_poly.pdbx_strand_id
1 'polypeptide(L)'
;MSIEIFSIFWRNLRFFAEQAFYYLTPGLLFFLIPFGKRFRKEQLLLLLSAFLFLIPLLLLGRVIYSRYFLPSVLFFILSASLGYLSFPKKVLRLIISFFIVIPLAYFIFTSYFAIDSLPLSKNDRSQYLEEWSAGQGIKESVNYIEELAKTQRVSVATEGSFGTLPDGILLYLHGKNVDNIYVEGIGQPIYQIPEVFWEKAAGSDTILLIVNSHRLKADTQQWQLLQEYCRPNQAACLQVWQLPLPKTL
;
A
#
# COMPACT_ATOMS: atom_id res chain seq x y z
N MET A 1 21.61 -25.44 6.56
CA MET A 1 21.89 -24.06 6.10
C MET A 1 21.71 -23.91 4.59
N SER A 2 22.24 -24.80 3.75
CA SER A 2 22.10 -24.71 2.28
C SER A 2 20.65 -24.83 1.75
N ILE A 3 19.83 -25.71 2.35
CA ILE A 3 18.45 -25.97 1.88
C ILE A 3 17.52 -24.75 2.08
N GLU A 4 17.66 -24.04 3.20
CA GLU A 4 16.85 -22.86 3.50
C GLU A 4 17.20 -21.69 2.56
N ILE A 5 18.49 -21.47 2.29
CA ILE A 5 18.93 -20.45 1.35
C ILE A 5 18.41 -20.75 -0.06
N PHE A 6 18.43 -22.02 -0.48
CA PHE A 6 17.93 -22.41 -1.78
C PHE A 6 16.41 -22.22 -1.92
N SER A 7 15.63 -22.53 -0.88
CA SER A 7 14.18 -22.31 -0.89
C SER A 7 13.82 -20.83 -0.89
N ILE A 8 14.53 -20.01 -0.11
CA ILE A 8 14.40 -18.55 -0.12
C ILE A 8 14.74 -18.01 -1.51
N PHE A 9 15.85 -18.45 -2.10
CA PHE A 9 16.28 -18.01 -3.42
C PHE A 9 15.23 -18.25 -4.50
N TRP A 10 14.68 -19.47 -4.61
CA TRP A 10 13.69 -19.76 -5.64
C TRP A 10 12.37 -19.01 -5.43
N ARG A 11 11.93 -18.88 -4.18
CA ARG A 11 10.75 -18.08 -3.84
C ARG A 11 10.95 -16.62 -4.26
N ASN A 12 12.10 -16.05 -3.94
CA ASN A 12 12.41 -14.66 -4.22
C ASN A 12 12.64 -14.42 -5.72
N LEU A 13 13.27 -15.37 -6.42
CA LEU A 13 13.46 -15.29 -7.86
C LEU A 13 12.12 -15.30 -8.59
N ARG A 14 11.20 -16.20 -8.20
CA ARG A 14 9.85 -16.23 -8.75
C ARG A 14 9.12 -14.91 -8.49
N PHE A 15 9.20 -14.39 -7.27
CA PHE A 15 8.61 -13.09 -6.93
C PHE A 15 9.13 -11.97 -7.84
N PHE A 16 10.46 -11.81 -7.97
CA PHE A 16 11.03 -10.75 -8.81
C PHE A 16 10.77 -10.96 -10.30
N ALA A 17 10.69 -12.21 -10.78
CA ALA A 17 10.30 -12.50 -12.15
C ALA A 17 8.84 -12.08 -12.42
N GLU A 18 7.92 -12.34 -11.48
CA GLU A 18 6.53 -11.88 -11.55
C GLU A 18 6.47 -10.34 -11.54
N GLN A 19 7.24 -9.67 -10.68
CA GLN A 19 7.32 -8.19 -10.66
C GLN A 19 7.91 -7.62 -11.96
N ALA A 20 8.96 -8.24 -12.50
CA ALA A 20 9.57 -7.84 -13.76
C ALA A 20 8.58 -7.96 -14.93
N PHE A 21 7.85 -9.07 -15.00
CA PHE A 21 6.81 -9.27 -16.02
C PHE A 21 5.70 -8.23 -15.92
N TYR A 22 5.24 -7.95 -14.71
CA TYR A 22 4.13 -7.04 -14.49
C TYR A 22 4.53 -5.57 -14.77
N TYR A 23 5.68 -5.12 -14.26
CA TYR A 23 6.07 -3.71 -14.32
C TYR A 23 6.95 -3.32 -15.51
N LEU A 24 7.82 -4.20 -16.00
CA LEU A 24 8.62 -3.87 -17.19
C LEU A 24 7.82 -4.04 -18.49
N THR A 25 6.62 -4.61 -18.46
CA THR A 25 5.83 -4.97 -19.66
C THR A 25 6.55 -6.00 -20.55
N PRO A 26 5.81 -6.82 -21.32
CA PRO A 26 6.43 -7.78 -22.24
C PRO A 26 7.33 -7.11 -23.28
N GLY A 27 7.02 -5.86 -23.68
CA GLY A 27 7.79 -5.13 -24.68
C GLY A 27 9.18 -4.73 -24.20
N LEU A 28 9.35 -4.22 -22.97
CA LEU A 28 10.71 -3.93 -22.46
C LEU A 28 11.47 -5.22 -22.21
N LEU A 29 10.81 -6.25 -21.66
CA LEU A 29 11.45 -7.55 -21.44
C LEU A 29 12.04 -8.14 -22.73
N PHE A 30 11.33 -7.99 -23.86
CA PHE A 30 11.86 -8.38 -25.16
C PHE A 30 13.17 -7.66 -25.50
N PHE A 31 13.23 -6.34 -25.28
CA PHE A 31 14.43 -5.55 -25.59
C PHE A 31 15.58 -5.73 -24.59
N LEU A 32 15.38 -6.43 -23.46
CA LEU A 32 16.49 -6.86 -22.61
C LEU A 32 17.38 -7.90 -23.29
N ILE A 33 16.91 -8.57 -24.34
CA ILE A 33 17.68 -9.56 -25.09
C ILE A 33 18.72 -8.83 -25.96
N PRO A 34 20.01 -9.19 -25.89
CA PRO A 34 21.06 -8.49 -26.61
C PRO A 34 21.18 -8.91 -28.08
N PHE A 35 20.28 -8.43 -28.92
CA PHE A 35 20.14 -8.81 -30.34
C PHE A 35 21.29 -8.36 -31.27
N GLY A 36 22.06 -7.33 -30.91
CA GLY A 36 23.06 -6.72 -31.79
C GLY A 36 24.47 -6.73 -31.23
N LYS A 37 25.50 -6.87 -32.09
CA LYS A 37 26.91 -6.82 -31.66
C LYS A 37 27.37 -5.44 -31.19
N ARG A 38 26.70 -4.37 -31.64
CA ARG A 38 27.10 -2.97 -31.40
C ARG A 38 27.15 -2.60 -29.92
N PHE A 39 26.11 -2.96 -29.16
CA PHE A 39 25.96 -2.59 -27.74
C PHE A 39 25.85 -3.81 -26.81
N ARG A 40 26.27 -4.99 -27.28
CA ARG A 40 26.09 -6.25 -26.54
C ARG A 40 26.82 -6.23 -25.20
N LYS A 41 28.03 -5.66 -25.16
CA LYS A 41 28.85 -5.65 -23.94
C LYS A 41 28.23 -4.73 -22.89
N GLU A 42 27.80 -3.55 -23.32
CA GLU A 42 27.15 -2.52 -22.50
C GLU A 42 25.83 -3.04 -21.94
N GLN A 43 25.00 -3.69 -22.75
CA GLN A 43 23.76 -4.31 -22.29
C GLN A 43 24.00 -5.41 -21.26
N LEU A 44 24.97 -6.30 -21.50
CA LEU A 44 25.31 -7.37 -20.55
C LEU A 44 25.83 -6.79 -19.22
N LEU A 45 26.63 -5.72 -19.29
CA LEU A 45 27.14 -5.04 -18.10
C LEU A 45 25.99 -4.39 -17.31
N LEU A 46 25.05 -3.72 -17.98
CA LEU A 46 23.85 -3.16 -17.34
C LEU A 46 22.97 -4.25 -16.72
N LEU A 47 22.74 -5.37 -17.41
CA LEU A 47 21.99 -6.50 -16.85
C LEU A 47 22.71 -7.07 -15.62
N LEU A 48 24.02 -7.23 -15.68
CA LEU A 48 24.82 -7.66 -14.53
C LEU A 48 24.69 -6.69 -13.36
N SER A 49 24.74 -5.38 -13.61
CA SER A 49 24.49 -4.35 -12.60
C SER A 49 23.09 -4.48 -12.00
N ALA A 50 22.05 -4.71 -12.81
CA ALA A 50 20.69 -4.93 -12.34
C ALA A 50 20.62 -6.12 -11.37
N PHE A 51 21.25 -7.24 -11.74
CA PHE A 51 21.30 -8.44 -10.91
C PHE A 51 22.16 -8.27 -9.66
N LEU A 52 23.21 -7.45 -9.70
CA LEU A 52 24.03 -7.14 -8.52
C LEU A 52 23.18 -6.56 -7.38
N PHE A 53 22.20 -5.71 -7.68
CA PHE A 53 21.25 -5.19 -6.69
C PHE A 53 20.24 -6.25 -6.21
N LEU A 54 19.85 -7.19 -7.07
CA LEU A 54 18.88 -8.24 -6.70
C LEU A 54 19.51 -9.39 -5.91
N ILE A 55 20.78 -9.73 -6.15
CA ILE A 55 21.43 -10.90 -5.56
C ILE A 55 21.31 -10.95 -4.01
N PRO A 56 21.61 -9.87 -3.26
CA PRO A 56 21.45 -9.89 -1.81
C PRO A 56 19.99 -10.17 -1.39
N LEU A 57 19.02 -9.60 -2.09
CA LEU A 57 17.59 -9.79 -1.82
C LEU A 57 17.12 -11.19 -2.19
N LEU A 58 17.64 -11.75 -3.29
CA LEU A 58 17.35 -13.11 -3.71
C LEU A 58 17.84 -14.11 -2.66
N LEU A 59 19.05 -13.93 -2.12
CA LEU A 59 19.66 -14.88 -1.19
C LEU A 59 19.19 -14.70 0.26
N LEU A 60 19.01 -13.46 0.71
CA LEU A 60 18.82 -13.14 2.14
C LEU A 60 17.43 -12.56 2.45
N GLY A 61 16.63 -12.22 1.43
CA GLY A 61 15.33 -11.58 1.59
C GLY A 61 14.30 -12.49 2.24
N ARG A 62 14.13 -12.40 3.56
CA ARG A 62 13.05 -13.12 4.27
C ARG A 62 11.67 -12.54 3.97
N VAL A 63 11.58 -11.21 3.90
CA VAL A 63 10.39 -10.46 3.52
C VAL A 63 10.77 -9.51 2.39
N ILE A 64 10.13 -9.67 1.24
CA ILE A 64 10.42 -8.88 0.04
C ILE A 64 9.15 -8.17 -0.43
N TYR A 65 9.32 -6.94 -0.90
CA TYR A 65 8.27 -6.10 -1.43
C TYR A 65 8.67 -5.63 -2.82
N SER A 66 7.69 -5.31 -3.68
CA SER A 66 7.96 -4.94 -5.06
C SER A 66 8.83 -3.71 -5.19
N ARG A 67 8.73 -2.77 -4.23
CA ARG A 67 9.59 -1.57 -4.16
C ARG A 67 11.09 -1.88 -4.13
N TYR A 68 11.51 -3.06 -3.65
CA TYR A 68 12.92 -3.45 -3.65
C TYR A 68 13.45 -3.78 -5.05
N PHE A 69 12.57 -3.92 -6.05
CA PHE A 69 12.95 -4.08 -7.46
C PHE A 69 13.41 -2.77 -8.10
N LEU A 70 12.99 -1.62 -7.55
CA LEU A 70 13.17 -0.29 -8.15
C LEU A 70 14.63 0.07 -8.53
N PRO A 71 15.65 -0.20 -7.70
CA PRO A 71 17.04 0.11 -8.08
C PRO A 71 17.50 -0.66 -9.33
N SER A 72 17.07 -1.90 -9.49
CA SER A 72 17.40 -2.74 -10.65
C SER A 72 16.69 -2.31 -11.92
N VAL A 73 15.47 -1.76 -11.79
CA VAL A 73 14.65 -1.28 -12.92
C VAL A 73 15.39 -0.24 -13.76
N LEU A 74 16.15 0.67 -13.14
CA LEU A 74 16.93 1.68 -13.85
C LEU A 74 17.88 1.05 -14.89
N PHE A 75 18.60 0.00 -14.48
CA PHE A 75 19.53 -0.72 -15.36
C PHE A 75 18.80 -1.54 -16.43
N PHE A 76 17.65 -2.14 -16.09
CA PHE A 76 16.83 -2.84 -17.07
C PHE A 76 16.31 -1.88 -18.15
N ILE A 77 15.81 -0.69 -17.78
CA ILE A 77 15.33 0.31 -18.74
C ILE A 77 16.46 0.77 -19.66
N LEU A 78 17.64 1.08 -19.11
CA LEU A 78 18.81 1.48 -19.92
C LEU A 78 19.24 0.36 -20.87
N SER A 79 19.29 -0.89 -20.40
CA SER A 79 19.63 -2.05 -21.25
C SER A 79 18.60 -2.23 -22.37
N ALA A 80 17.31 -2.18 -22.05
CA ALA A 80 16.22 -2.26 -23.02
C ALA A 80 16.30 -1.13 -24.06
N SER A 81 16.67 0.09 -23.67
CA SER A 81 16.83 1.21 -24.60
C SER A 81 17.93 0.94 -25.65
N LEU A 82 19.06 0.37 -25.23
CA LEU A 82 20.12 -0.05 -26.16
C LEU A 82 19.66 -1.21 -27.04
N GLY A 83 18.85 -2.12 -26.50
CA GLY A 83 18.26 -3.24 -27.22
C GLY A 83 17.35 -2.76 -28.34
N TYR A 84 16.49 -1.79 -28.03
CA TYR A 84 15.62 -1.10 -28.98
C TYR A 84 16.39 -0.45 -30.13
N LEU A 85 17.48 0.28 -29.82
CA LEU A 85 18.33 0.92 -30.83
C LEU A 85 19.07 -0.08 -31.72
N SER A 86 19.45 -1.23 -31.15
CA SER A 86 20.16 -2.29 -31.87
C SER A 86 19.25 -3.18 -32.72
N PHE A 87 17.93 -3.08 -32.55
CA PHE A 87 16.99 -3.99 -33.18
C PHE A 87 16.77 -3.65 -34.67
N PRO A 88 17.08 -4.57 -35.61
CA PRO A 88 17.16 -4.23 -37.04
C PRO A 88 15.79 -4.13 -37.73
N LYS A 89 14.77 -4.85 -37.24
CA LYS A 89 13.47 -4.97 -37.91
C LYS A 89 12.54 -3.80 -37.53
N LYS A 90 12.54 -2.72 -38.32
CA LYS A 90 11.77 -1.49 -38.04
C LYS A 90 10.27 -1.71 -37.76
N VAL A 91 9.58 -2.53 -38.56
CA VAL A 91 8.14 -2.80 -38.38
C VAL A 91 7.88 -3.55 -37.08
N LEU A 92 8.63 -4.62 -36.83
CA LEU A 92 8.49 -5.40 -35.60
C LEU A 92 8.87 -4.56 -34.37
N ARG A 93 9.86 -3.67 -34.49
CA ARG A 93 10.21 -2.70 -33.45
C ARG A 93 9.02 -1.83 -33.06
N LEU A 94 8.31 -1.30 -34.05
CA LEU A 94 7.12 -0.47 -33.83
C LEU A 94 5.98 -1.28 -33.17
N ILE A 95 5.75 -2.51 -33.62
CA ILE A 95 4.77 -3.41 -33.01
C ILE A 95 5.10 -3.63 -31.52
N ILE A 96 6.36 -3.92 -31.19
CA ILE A 96 6.80 -4.13 -29.80
C ILE A 96 6.67 -2.85 -28.98
N SER A 97 6.92 -1.66 -29.57
CA SER A 97 6.68 -0.38 -28.89
C SER A 97 5.23 -0.21 -28.46
N PHE A 98 4.24 -0.71 -29.22
CA PHE A 98 2.84 -0.68 -28.76
C PHE A 98 2.63 -1.50 -27.48
N PHE A 99 3.31 -2.64 -27.32
CA PHE A 99 3.27 -3.44 -26.09
C PHE A 99 3.98 -2.78 -24.90
N ILE A 100 4.71 -1.69 -25.11
CA ILE A 100 5.28 -0.85 -24.05
C ILE A 100 4.32 0.31 -23.75
N VAL A 101 3.91 1.04 -24.78
CA VAL A 101 3.15 2.29 -24.65
C VAL A 101 1.74 2.03 -24.14
N ILE A 102 1.04 1.02 -24.63
CA ILE A 102 -0.36 0.77 -24.27
C ILE A 102 -0.52 0.46 -22.76
N PRO A 103 0.23 -0.50 -22.17
CA PRO A 103 0.12 -0.76 -20.73
C PRO A 103 0.52 0.44 -19.86
N LEU A 104 1.54 1.20 -20.27
CA LEU A 104 1.96 2.39 -19.54
C LEU A 104 0.91 3.51 -19.60
N ALA A 105 0.31 3.74 -20.78
CA ALA A 105 -0.77 4.70 -20.94
C ALA A 105 -1.99 4.29 -20.11
N TYR A 106 -2.34 3.00 -20.08
CA TYR A 106 -3.40 2.47 -19.23
C TYR A 106 -3.11 2.67 -17.74
N PHE A 107 -1.87 2.40 -17.30
CA PHE A 107 -1.43 2.64 -15.92
C PHE A 107 -1.54 4.13 -15.54
N ILE A 108 -1.04 5.04 -16.39
CA ILE A 108 -1.11 6.48 -16.15
C ILE A 108 -2.58 6.93 -16.10
N PHE A 109 -3.39 6.51 -17.07
CA PHE A 109 -4.80 6.89 -17.12
C PHE A 109 -5.55 6.47 -15.85
N THR A 110 -5.42 5.21 -15.45
CA THR A 110 -6.05 4.70 -14.22
C THR A 110 -5.53 5.40 -12.97
N SER A 111 -4.25 5.77 -12.90
CA SER A 111 -3.71 6.52 -11.74
C SER A 111 -4.31 7.91 -11.55
N TYR A 112 -4.71 8.58 -12.63
CA TYR A 112 -5.31 9.93 -12.53
C TYR A 112 -6.82 9.88 -12.35
N PHE A 113 -7.50 8.95 -13.03
CA PHE A 113 -8.96 8.98 -13.16
C PHE A 113 -9.69 7.85 -12.42
N ALA A 114 -9.00 6.76 -12.07
CA ALA A 114 -9.64 5.57 -11.51
C ALA A 114 -8.68 4.81 -10.58
N ILE A 115 -8.24 5.46 -9.50
CA ILE A 115 -7.24 4.96 -8.54
C ILE A 115 -7.59 3.56 -8.02
N ASP A 116 -8.88 3.32 -7.74
CA ASP A 116 -9.38 2.04 -7.24
C ASP A 116 -9.16 0.86 -8.22
N SER A 117 -9.01 1.17 -9.51
CA SER A 117 -8.79 0.22 -10.59
C SER A 117 -7.33 0.17 -11.07
N LEU A 118 -6.40 0.79 -10.33
CA LEU A 118 -5.00 0.86 -10.71
C LEU A 118 -4.44 -0.56 -10.93
N PRO A 119 -3.83 -0.85 -12.11
CA PRO A 119 -3.28 -2.16 -12.43
C PRO A 119 -1.97 -2.35 -11.68
N LEU A 120 -2.06 -2.64 -10.39
CA LEU A 120 -0.96 -3.00 -9.51
C LEU A 120 -0.82 -4.53 -9.44
N SER A 121 0.42 -4.97 -9.19
CA SER A 121 0.65 -6.37 -8.81
C SER A 121 -0.18 -6.71 -7.56
N LYS A 122 -0.58 -7.97 -7.38
CA LYS A 122 -1.38 -8.38 -6.21
C LYS A 122 -0.75 -7.93 -4.89
N ASN A 123 0.58 -8.00 -4.78
CA ASN A 123 1.29 -7.63 -3.56
C ASN A 123 1.24 -6.12 -3.29
N ASP A 124 1.40 -5.30 -4.33
CA ASP A 124 1.33 -3.84 -4.18
C ASP A 124 -0.11 -3.38 -4.00
N ARG A 125 -1.06 -3.97 -4.71
CA ARG A 125 -2.48 -3.69 -4.56
C ARG A 125 -2.95 -3.94 -3.13
N SER A 126 -2.49 -5.05 -2.54
CA SER A 126 -2.74 -5.35 -1.13
C SER A 126 -2.25 -4.21 -0.25
N GLN A 127 -1.02 -3.71 -0.43
CA GLN A 127 -0.45 -2.67 0.45
C GLN A 127 -1.01 -1.27 0.26
N TYR A 128 -1.25 -0.88 -0.99
CA TYR A 128 -1.59 0.50 -1.33
C TYR A 128 -3.10 0.74 -1.42
N LEU A 129 -3.91 -0.28 -1.68
CA LEU A 129 -5.36 -0.13 -1.90
C LEU A 129 -6.21 -0.97 -0.95
N GLU A 130 -5.82 -2.21 -0.63
CA GLU A 130 -6.73 -3.16 0.04
C GLU A 130 -6.51 -3.25 1.56
N GLU A 131 -5.30 -3.01 2.05
CA GLU A 131 -4.97 -3.13 3.47
C GLU A 131 -5.18 -1.84 4.27
N TRP A 132 -5.11 -1.98 5.60
CA TRP A 132 -5.21 -0.88 6.56
C TRP A 132 -4.29 0.31 6.23
N SER A 133 -3.13 0.06 5.61
CA SER A 133 -2.15 1.07 5.21
C SER A 133 -2.58 1.95 4.03
N ALA A 134 -3.68 1.63 3.33
CA ALA A 134 -4.15 2.39 2.17
C ALA A 134 -4.66 3.80 2.54
N GLY A 135 -4.95 4.07 3.82
CA GLY A 135 -5.38 5.39 4.30
C GLY A 135 -6.79 5.84 3.90
N GLN A 136 -7.53 5.01 3.14
CA GLN A 136 -8.89 5.30 2.72
C GLN A 136 -9.84 5.48 3.91
N GLY A 137 -10.68 6.52 3.85
CA GLY A 137 -11.63 6.86 4.90
C GLY A 137 -11.06 7.69 6.07
N ILE A 138 -9.73 7.85 6.17
CA ILE A 138 -9.13 8.58 7.31
C ILE A 138 -9.53 10.06 7.25
N LYS A 139 -9.42 10.69 6.07
CA LYS A 139 -9.75 12.11 5.90
C LYS A 139 -11.22 12.36 6.21
N GLU A 140 -12.11 11.51 5.71
CA GLU A 140 -13.54 11.59 5.91
C GLU A 140 -13.92 11.37 7.38
N SER A 141 -13.28 10.42 8.06
CA SER A 141 -13.45 10.20 9.49
C SER A 141 -12.96 11.40 10.31
N VAL A 142 -11.83 12.00 9.95
CA VAL A 142 -11.32 13.21 10.61
C VAL A 142 -12.27 14.38 10.41
N ASN A 143 -12.74 14.62 9.18
CA ASN A 143 -13.72 15.67 8.91
C ASN A 143 -14.98 15.47 9.76
N TYR A 144 -15.45 14.22 9.91
CA TYR A 144 -16.59 13.91 10.77
C TYR A 144 -16.32 14.23 12.25
N ILE A 145 -15.14 13.88 12.77
CA ILE A 145 -14.71 14.25 14.13
C ILE A 145 -14.69 15.77 14.30
N GLU A 146 -14.12 16.50 13.34
CA GLU A 146 -14.01 17.96 13.40
C GLU A 146 -15.38 18.64 13.40
N GLU A 147 -16.33 18.15 12.60
CA GLU A 147 -17.70 18.67 12.58
C GLU A 147 -18.40 18.48 13.93
N LEU A 148 -18.24 17.32 14.57
CA LEU A 148 -18.78 17.08 15.92
C LEU A 148 -18.09 17.98 16.96
N ALA A 149 -16.76 18.12 16.87
CA ALA A 149 -15.93 18.85 17.83
C ALA A 149 -16.22 20.37 17.88
N LYS A 150 -16.94 20.91 16.90
CA LYS A 150 -17.42 22.31 16.91
C LYS A 150 -18.40 22.58 18.06
N THR A 151 -19.13 21.57 18.52
CA THR A 151 -20.19 21.72 19.53
C THR A 151 -20.06 20.78 20.72
N GLN A 152 -19.21 19.76 20.62
CA GLN A 152 -19.12 18.64 21.55
C GLN A 152 -17.67 18.29 21.86
N ARG A 153 -17.41 17.73 23.04
CA ARG A 153 -16.16 17.03 23.33
C ARG A 153 -16.21 15.61 22.77
N VAL A 154 -15.26 15.28 21.91
CA VAL A 154 -15.22 14.01 21.17
C VAL A 154 -13.99 13.21 21.61
N SER A 155 -14.22 12.01 22.15
CA SER A 155 -13.16 11.03 22.39
C SER A 155 -13.19 9.94 21.33
N VAL A 156 -12.04 9.61 20.77
CA VAL A 156 -11.90 8.67 19.66
C VAL A 156 -10.93 7.57 20.06
N ALA A 157 -11.46 6.37 20.24
CA ALA A 157 -10.66 5.15 20.28
C ALA A 157 -10.32 4.73 18.85
N THR A 158 -9.10 4.31 18.61
CA THR A 158 -8.70 3.79 17.30
C THR A 158 -7.97 2.47 17.45
N GLU A 159 -8.03 1.60 16.44
CA GLU A 159 -7.13 0.44 16.42
C GLU A 159 -5.66 0.85 16.27
N GLY A 160 -4.77 -0.09 16.59
CA GLY A 160 -3.33 0.05 16.36
C GLY A 160 -2.62 0.84 17.47
N SER A 161 -1.44 1.32 17.12
CA SER A 161 -0.49 2.01 18.01
C SER A 161 0.32 3.05 17.24
N PHE A 162 1.44 3.50 17.81
CA PHE A 162 2.38 4.42 17.16
C PHE A 162 2.74 3.97 15.73
N GLY A 163 2.73 4.93 14.80
CA GLY A 163 2.99 4.73 13.38
C GLY A 163 1.83 4.13 12.59
N THR A 164 0.61 4.09 13.13
CA THR A 164 -0.56 3.49 12.46
C THR A 164 -1.77 4.42 12.40
N LEU A 165 -3.00 3.90 12.47
CA LEU A 165 -4.24 4.66 12.35
C LEU A 165 -4.37 5.86 13.31
N PRO A 166 -3.99 5.78 14.61
CA PRO A 166 -4.09 6.92 15.50
C PRO A 166 -3.26 8.10 14.99
N ASP A 167 -2.02 7.85 14.60
CA ASP A 167 -1.12 8.87 14.04
C ASP A 167 -1.62 9.37 12.68
N GLY A 168 -2.24 8.50 11.88
CA GLY A 168 -2.91 8.88 10.63
C GLY A 168 -4.00 9.94 10.87
N ILE A 169 -4.81 9.78 11.90
CA ILE A 169 -5.84 10.75 12.31
C ILE A 169 -5.18 12.03 12.85
N LEU A 170 -4.20 11.90 13.76
CA LEU A 170 -3.51 13.04 14.36
C LEU A 170 -2.78 13.90 13.31
N LEU A 171 -2.28 13.31 12.23
CA LEU A 171 -1.65 14.04 11.13
C LEU A 171 -2.62 15.02 10.44
N TYR A 172 -3.89 14.63 10.24
CA TYR A 172 -4.91 15.51 9.66
C TYR A 172 -5.40 16.60 10.63
N LEU A 173 -5.24 16.38 11.93
CA LEU A 173 -5.55 17.34 12.99
C LEU A 173 -4.38 18.28 13.30
N HIS A 174 -3.20 18.02 12.75
CA HIS A 174 -2.01 18.84 12.97
C HIS A 174 -2.23 20.29 12.50
N GLY A 175 -1.94 21.25 13.39
CA GLY A 175 -2.10 22.68 13.12
C GLY A 175 -3.55 23.19 13.19
N LYS A 176 -4.48 22.37 13.70
CA LYS A 176 -5.88 22.74 13.92
C LYS A 176 -6.21 22.88 15.41
N ASN A 177 -7.32 23.54 15.75
CA ASN A 177 -7.82 23.55 17.12
C ASN A 177 -8.38 22.16 17.45
N VAL A 178 -7.80 21.52 18.48
CA VAL A 178 -8.14 20.17 18.94
C VAL A 178 -8.53 20.14 20.42
N ASP A 179 -8.89 21.28 21.02
CA ASP A 179 -9.19 21.39 22.45
C ASP A 179 -10.36 20.48 22.88
N ASN A 180 -11.27 20.19 21.94
CA ASN A 180 -12.42 19.31 22.13
C ASN A 180 -12.23 17.89 21.57
N ILE A 181 -11.02 17.52 21.13
CA ILE A 181 -10.76 16.23 20.48
C ILE A 181 -9.70 15.45 21.26
N TYR A 182 -10.06 14.25 21.69
CA TYR A 182 -9.14 13.28 22.28
C TYR A 182 -9.04 12.04 21.37
N VAL A 183 -7.83 11.63 21.00
CA VAL A 183 -7.59 10.44 20.15
C VAL A 183 -6.59 9.51 20.82
N GLU A 184 -6.90 8.22 20.93
CA GLU A 184 -6.00 7.21 21.50
C GLU A 184 -6.09 5.88 20.75
N GLY A 185 -4.92 5.29 20.47
CA GLY A 185 -4.80 3.93 19.95
C GLY A 185 -4.95 2.89 21.06
N ILE A 186 -5.92 1.98 20.91
CA ILE A 186 -6.26 0.97 21.93
C ILE A 186 -5.77 -0.46 21.58
N GLY A 187 -4.87 -0.58 20.59
CA GLY A 187 -4.31 -1.85 20.15
C GLY A 187 -5.06 -2.51 19.00
N GLN A 188 -4.59 -3.69 18.58
CA GLN A 188 -5.16 -4.45 17.46
C GLN A 188 -4.84 -5.96 17.62
N PRO A 189 -5.78 -6.88 17.29
CA PRO A 189 -7.21 -6.64 17.01
C PRO A 189 -7.98 -6.13 18.24
N ILE A 190 -9.15 -5.52 18.01
CA ILE A 190 -10.00 -4.97 19.08
C ILE A 190 -11.01 -6.02 19.53
N TYR A 191 -10.83 -6.54 20.74
CA TYR A 191 -11.77 -7.47 21.39
C TYR A 191 -12.71 -6.77 22.38
N GLN A 192 -12.22 -5.68 22.98
CA GLN A 192 -12.97 -4.84 23.91
C GLN A 192 -12.29 -3.47 23.99
N ILE A 193 -13.01 -2.47 24.48
CA ILE A 193 -12.45 -1.15 24.76
C ILE A 193 -11.79 -1.18 26.14
N PRO A 194 -10.49 -0.87 26.27
CA PRO A 194 -9.80 -0.89 27.56
C PRO A 194 -10.41 0.10 28.57
N GLU A 195 -10.46 -0.28 29.84
CA GLU A 195 -10.98 0.55 30.94
C GLU A 195 -10.28 1.91 31.02
N VAL A 196 -8.96 1.92 30.81
CA VAL A 196 -8.14 3.15 30.75
C VAL A 196 -8.65 4.15 29.72
N PHE A 197 -9.18 3.68 28.58
CA PHE A 197 -9.75 4.59 27.59
C PHE A 197 -11.08 5.19 28.09
N TRP A 198 -11.92 4.38 28.75
CA TRP A 198 -13.19 4.85 29.33
C TRP A 198 -12.97 5.91 30.42
N GLU A 199 -11.95 5.73 31.27
CA GLU A 199 -11.58 6.71 32.29
C GLU A 199 -11.17 8.05 31.68
N LYS A 200 -10.40 8.04 30.59
CA LYS A 200 -9.95 9.26 29.90
C LYS A 200 -11.04 9.90 29.06
N ALA A 201 -11.95 9.09 28.51
CA ALA A 201 -13.12 9.55 27.78
C ALA A 201 -14.26 10.03 28.69
N ALA A 202 -14.09 9.94 30.02
CA ALA A 202 -15.07 10.40 30.99
C ALA A 202 -15.31 11.92 30.82
N GLY A 203 -16.56 12.30 30.58
CA GLY A 203 -16.94 13.71 30.37
C GLY A 203 -16.90 14.17 28.91
N SER A 204 -16.65 13.27 27.96
CA SER A 204 -16.90 13.52 26.54
C SER A 204 -18.38 13.36 26.21
N ASP A 205 -18.89 14.23 25.35
CA ASP A 205 -20.28 14.19 24.88
C ASP A 205 -20.49 13.05 23.87
N THR A 206 -19.44 12.75 23.09
CA THR A 206 -19.45 11.69 22.08
C THR A 206 -18.19 10.84 22.18
N ILE A 207 -18.37 9.51 22.16
CA ILE A 207 -17.28 8.53 22.14
C ILE A 207 -17.37 7.73 20.85
N LEU A 208 -16.31 7.77 20.06
CA LEU A 208 -16.20 7.09 18.77
C LEU A 208 -15.16 5.96 18.83
N LEU A 209 -15.38 4.93 18.03
CA LEU A 209 -14.39 3.93 17.69
C LEU A 209 -14.14 3.96 16.18
N ILE A 210 -12.89 4.15 15.77
CA ILE A 210 -12.47 4.06 14.37
C ILE A 210 -11.59 2.83 14.19
N VAL A 211 -12.07 1.88 13.39
CA VAL A 211 -11.47 0.54 13.29
C VAL A 211 -11.63 -0.03 11.88
N ASN A 212 -10.67 -0.83 11.42
CA ASN A 212 -10.83 -1.59 10.19
C ASN A 212 -11.70 -2.82 10.45
N SER A 213 -12.70 -3.07 9.60
CA SER A 213 -13.72 -4.10 9.82
C SER A 213 -13.14 -5.49 10.10
N HIS A 214 -12.03 -5.87 9.46
CA HIS A 214 -11.37 -7.16 9.69
C HIS A 214 -10.64 -7.29 11.04
N ARG A 215 -10.35 -6.17 11.72
CA ARG A 215 -9.67 -6.07 13.02
C ARG A 215 -10.61 -5.83 14.19
N LEU A 216 -11.88 -5.57 13.92
CA LEU A 216 -12.93 -5.55 14.94
C LEU A 216 -13.37 -6.98 15.26
N LYS A 217 -13.16 -7.41 16.51
CA LYS A 217 -13.55 -8.73 17.06
C LYS A 217 -14.46 -8.62 18.29
N ALA A 218 -14.76 -7.40 18.74
CA ALA A 218 -15.63 -7.12 19.86
C ALA A 218 -17.12 -7.36 19.52
N ASP A 219 -17.94 -7.52 20.55
CA ASP A 219 -19.39 -7.49 20.42
C ASP A 219 -19.86 -6.04 20.18
N THR A 220 -20.60 -5.84 19.08
CA THR A 220 -21.04 -4.53 18.58
C THR A 220 -22.53 -4.28 18.78
N GLN A 221 -23.26 -5.17 19.47
CA GLN A 221 -24.73 -5.07 19.61
C GLN A 221 -25.22 -3.72 20.17
N GLN A 222 -24.43 -3.08 21.03
CA GLN A 222 -24.76 -1.80 21.65
C GLN A 222 -24.14 -0.59 20.94
N TRP A 223 -23.39 -0.81 19.86
CA TRP A 223 -22.66 0.22 19.13
C TRP A 223 -23.41 0.58 17.86
N GLN A 224 -23.40 1.85 17.52
CA GLN A 224 -24.05 2.32 16.29
C GLN A 224 -23.00 2.56 15.21
N LEU A 225 -23.09 1.86 14.08
CA LEU A 225 -22.27 2.17 12.91
C LEU A 225 -22.74 3.48 12.30
N LEU A 226 -21.87 4.49 12.28
CA LEU A 226 -22.18 5.83 11.77
C LEU A 226 -21.73 6.01 10.32
N GLN A 227 -20.51 5.58 10.02
CA GLN A 227 -19.89 5.73 8.70
C GLN A 227 -19.07 4.48 8.36
N GLU A 228 -19.00 4.15 7.07
CA GLU A 228 -18.18 3.07 6.56
C GLU A 228 -17.53 3.48 5.23
N TYR A 229 -16.20 3.33 5.16
CA TYR A 229 -15.39 3.69 3.99
C TYR A 229 -14.70 2.43 3.47
N CYS A 230 -15.31 1.78 2.49
CA CYS A 230 -14.82 0.53 1.94
C CYS A 230 -13.70 0.72 0.93
N ARG A 231 -12.70 -0.16 1.03
CA ARG A 231 -11.58 -0.24 0.09
C ARG A 231 -11.99 -1.01 -1.17
N PRO A 232 -11.29 -0.82 -2.30
CA PRO A 232 -11.53 -1.56 -3.53
C PRO A 232 -11.44 -3.08 -3.34
N ASN A 233 -12.00 -3.82 -4.31
CA ASN A 233 -11.90 -5.29 -4.39
C ASN A 233 -12.47 -6.05 -3.17
N GLN A 234 -13.54 -5.53 -2.56
CA GLN A 234 -14.18 -6.12 -1.37
C GLN A 234 -13.21 -6.25 -0.18
N ALA A 235 -12.19 -5.41 -0.14
CA ALA A 235 -11.26 -5.36 0.97
C ALA A 235 -11.93 -4.70 2.19
N ALA A 236 -11.25 -4.77 3.34
CA ALA A 236 -11.82 -4.29 4.59
C ALA A 236 -12.20 -2.80 4.52
N CYS A 237 -13.24 -2.42 5.23
CA CYS A 237 -13.71 -1.04 5.31
C CYS A 237 -13.18 -0.39 6.58
N LEU A 238 -12.88 0.92 6.53
CA LEU A 238 -12.68 1.71 7.73
C LEU A 238 -14.06 2.11 8.27
N GLN A 239 -14.36 1.71 9.50
CA GLN A 239 -15.66 1.93 10.13
C GLN A 239 -15.54 2.94 11.26
N VAL A 240 -16.54 3.82 11.37
CA VAL A 240 -16.72 4.75 12.48
C VAL A 240 -17.94 4.33 13.26
N TRP A 241 -17.73 3.87 14.49
CA TRP A 241 -18.78 3.44 15.41
C TRP A 241 -18.96 4.47 16.50
N GLN A 242 -20.20 4.72 16.91
CA GLN A 242 -20.51 5.42 18.14
C GLN A 242 -20.66 4.41 19.27
N LEU A 243 -19.90 4.62 20.33
CA LEU A 243 -19.97 3.81 21.53
C LEU A 243 -21.03 4.39 22.48
N PRO A 244 -21.76 3.55 23.23
CA PRO A 244 -22.68 4.03 24.24
C PRO A 244 -21.90 4.80 25.31
N LEU A 245 -22.44 5.95 25.73
CA LEU A 245 -21.86 6.67 26.86
C LEU A 245 -21.92 5.77 28.11
N PRO A 246 -20.85 5.73 28.91
CA PRO A 246 -20.90 5.01 30.17
C PRO A 246 -22.06 5.58 30.99
N LYS A 247 -22.97 4.70 31.43
CA LYS A 247 -24.02 5.11 32.37
C LYS A 247 -23.31 5.67 33.58
N THR A 248 -23.52 6.96 33.88
CA THR A 248 -23.08 7.57 35.13
C THR A 248 -23.56 6.68 36.27
N LEU A 249 -22.62 6.04 36.98
CA LEU A 249 -22.89 5.31 38.21
C LEU A 249 -23.36 6.28 39.30
#